data_AF-A0A3D2RVQ5-F1
#
_entry.id   AF-A0A3D2RVQ5-F1
#
_cell.length_a   1.000
_cell.length_b   1.000
_cell.length_c   1.000
_cell.angle_alpha   90.00
_cell.angle_beta   90.00
_cell.angle_gamma   90.00
#
_symmetry.space_group_name_H-M   'P 1'
#
loop_
_entity.id
_entity.type
_entity.pdbx_description
1 polymer ?
#
loop_
_entity_poly.entity_id
_entity_poly.type
_entity_poly.pdbx_seq_one_letter_code
_entity_poly.pdbx_strand_id
1 'polypeptide(L)'
;MISSRETVLVAVSGGPDSLALLHSLNNLKSQLGCRLHLAHLNHGLRPNATKDATYVCQQAQNLNLSVTVREISLPSASEASARQARYQFLEQVSNQIGASKIALGHHLEDQAETVLMRLFRGSGTTGLQGMLKVREGKFIRPLLTSSRTEIEEFTNSLDLTPCLDESNMDRSYLRNRIRI
;
A
#
# COMPACT_ATOMS: atom_id res chain seq x y z
N MET A 1 -3.10 5.15 16.19
CA MET A 1 -2.31 4.16 15.42
C MET A 1 -0.84 4.56 15.33
N ILE A 2 -0.58 5.85 15.11
CA ILE A 2 0.75 6.47 15.10
C ILE A 2 0.86 7.33 16.36
N SER A 3 2.02 7.29 17.02
CA SER A 3 2.37 8.12 18.17
C SER A 3 3.40 9.19 17.78
N SER A 4 3.49 10.24 18.60
CA SER A 4 4.49 11.29 18.39
C SER A 4 5.92 10.73 18.44
N ARG A 5 6.82 11.31 17.64
CA ARG A 5 8.23 10.95 17.46
C ARG A 5 8.48 9.58 16.81
N GLU A 6 7.44 8.89 16.36
CA GLU A 6 7.58 7.65 15.59
C GLU A 6 8.04 7.91 14.15
N THR A 7 8.69 6.91 13.57
CA THR A 7 8.95 6.86 12.12
C THR A 7 8.01 5.86 11.48
N VAL A 8 7.31 6.30 10.46
CA VAL A 8 6.34 5.50 9.70
C VAL A 8 6.91 5.21 8.32
N LEU A 9 7.09 3.93 8.02
CA LEU A 9 7.42 3.47 6.68
C LEU A 9 6.14 3.39 5.85
N VAL A 10 6.04 4.15 4.76
CA VAL A 10 4.87 4.15 3.88
C VAL A 10 5.16 3.29 2.66
N ALA A 11 4.39 2.22 2.47
CA ALA A 11 4.51 1.35 1.29
C ALA A 11 3.80 1.99 0.10
N VAL A 12 4.57 2.40 -0.92
CA VAL A 12 4.05 3.10 -2.09
C VAL A 12 4.30 2.27 -3.35
N SER A 13 3.24 1.90 -4.06
CA SER A 13 3.32 1.16 -5.32
C SER A 13 3.31 2.06 -6.55
N GLY A 14 2.92 3.33 -6.38
CA GLY A 14 2.66 4.27 -7.49
C GLY A 14 1.20 4.29 -7.94
N GLY A 15 0.36 3.38 -7.42
CA GLY A 15 -1.09 3.39 -7.67
C GLY A 15 -1.85 4.38 -6.77
N PRO A 16 -3.14 4.64 -7.07
CA PRO A 16 -3.94 5.69 -6.44
C PRO A 16 -4.01 5.54 -4.92
N ASP A 17 -4.33 4.35 -4.40
CA ASP A 17 -4.48 4.10 -2.96
C ASP A 17 -3.19 4.38 -2.18
N SER A 18 -2.06 4.01 -2.78
CA SER A 18 -0.75 4.17 -2.16
C SER A 18 -0.27 5.63 -2.17
N LEU A 19 -0.64 6.39 -3.19
CA LEU A 19 -0.38 7.82 -3.29
C LEU A 19 -1.30 8.61 -2.37
N ALA A 20 -2.59 8.27 -2.34
CA ALA A 20 -3.55 8.85 -1.40
C ALA A 20 -3.08 8.66 0.05
N LEU A 21 -2.59 7.46 0.39
CA LEU A 21 -2.00 7.18 1.70
C LEU A 21 -0.79 8.07 1.99
N LEU A 22 0.16 8.15 1.05
CA LEU A 22 1.37 8.94 1.20
C LEU A 22 1.06 10.41 1.46
N HIS A 23 0.23 11.00 0.60
CA HIS A 23 -0.14 12.42 0.67
C HIS A 23 -0.98 12.73 1.90
N SER A 24 -1.94 11.86 2.25
CA SER A 24 -2.73 11.99 3.49
C SER A 24 -1.83 12.01 4.73
N LEU A 25 -0.90 11.05 4.83
CA LEU A 25 0.03 11.00 5.96
C LEU A 25 1.00 12.19 5.95
N ASN A 26 1.45 12.64 4.78
CA ASN A 26 2.32 13.79 4.67
C ASN A 26 1.63 15.08 5.15
N ASN A 27 0.37 15.27 4.81
CA ASN A 27 -0.42 16.42 5.25
C ASN A 27 -0.65 16.42 6.77
N LEU A 28 -0.72 15.23 7.38
CA LEU A 28 -0.94 15.06 8.82
C LEU A 28 0.38 14.91 9.61
N LYS A 29 1.54 14.76 8.96
CA LYS A 29 2.81 14.39 9.66
C LYS A 29 3.20 15.38 10.76
N SER A 30 2.98 16.67 10.53
CA SER A 30 3.27 17.73 11.51
C SER A 30 2.32 17.66 12.71
N GLN A 31 1.04 17.40 12.50
CA GLN A 31 0.05 17.25 13.56
C GLN A 31 0.26 15.95 14.37
N LEU A 32 0.64 14.87 13.69
CA LEU A 32 0.97 13.58 14.31
C LEU A 32 2.34 13.60 15.01
N GLY A 33 3.19 14.60 14.70
CA GLY A 33 4.56 14.69 15.19
C GLY A 33 5.42 13.49 14.78
N CYS A 34 5.16 12.90 13.61
CA CYS A 34 5.87 11.71 13.11
C CYS A 34 6.78 12.04 11.93
N ARG A 35 7.72 11.13 11.66
CA ARG A 35 8.57 11.16 10.46
C ARG A 35 8.05 10.13 9.47
N LEU A 36 8.11 10.45 8.18
CA LEU A 36 7.72 9.53 7.11
C LEU A 36 8.96 9.10 6.33
N HIS A 37 8.98 7.83 5.94
CA HIS A 37 9.94 7.28 5.00
C HIS A 37 9.18 6.48 3.94
N LEU A 38 9.47 6.72 2.66
CA LEU A 38 8.80 6.04 1.57
C LEU A 38 9.54 4.75 1.22
N ALA A 39 8.81 3.65 1.03
CA ALA A 39 9.36 2.41 0.49
C ALA A 39 8.60 1.95 -0.76
N HIS A 40 9.35 1.70 -1.83
CA HIS A 40 8.83 1.17 -3.09
C HIS A 40 9.55 -0.14 -3.44
N LEU A 41 8.76 -1.17 -3.73
CA LEU A 41 9.26 -2.44 -4.26
C LEU A 41 8.75 -2.63 -5.68
N ASN A 42 9.67 -2.58 -6.63
CA ASN A 42 9.43 -2.94 -8.01
C ASN A 42 9.64 -4.46 -8.18
N HIS A 43 8.60 -5.16 -8.67
CA HIS A 43 8.64 -6.62 -8.89
C HIS A 43 9.16 -7.02 -10.28
N GLY A 44 9.49 -6.05 -11.14
CA GLY A 44 9.97 -6.29 -12.50
C GLY A 44 8.93 -6.93 -13.44
N LEU A 45 7.66 -6.99 -13.02
CA LEU A 45 6.58 -7.67 -13.76
C LEU A 45 5.95 -6.82 -14.85
N ARG A 46 6.24 -5.52 -14.90
CA ARG A 46 5.64 -4.59 -15.86
C ARG A 46 6.69 -4.04 -16.84
N PRO A 47 6.34 -3.87 -18.12
CA PRO A 47 7.20 -3.17 -19.08
C PRO A 47 7.54 -1.73 -18.64
N ASN A 48 6.64 -1.07 -17.91
CA ASN A 48 6.79 0.30 -17.43
C ASN A 48 7.31 0.40 -15.98
N ALA A 49 7.81 -0.68 -15.39
CA ALA A 49 8.14 -0.68 -13.95
C ALA A 49 9.24 0.35 -13.58
N THR A 50 10.13 0.67 -14.51
CA THR A 50 11.11 1.75 -14.36
C THR A 50 10.45 3.13 -14.29
N LYS A 51 9.37 3.37 -15.05
CA LYS A 51 8.62 4.63 -15.00
C LYS A 51 7.86 4.77 -13.68
N ASP A 52 7.28 3.68 -13.19
CA ASP A 52 6.60 3.64 -11.89
C ASP A 52 7.56 4.00 -10.75
N ALA A 53 8.76 3.39 -10.75
CA ALA A 53 9.80 3.71 -9.77
C ALA A 53 10.26 5.17 -9.86
N THR A 54 10.43 5.69 -11.08
CA THR A 54 10.81 7.09 -11.33
C THR A 54 9.74 8.04 -10.79
N TYR A 55 8.47 7.78 -11.07
CA TYR A 55 7.35 8.58 -10.57
C TYR A 55 7.29 8.60 -9.05
N VAL A 56 7.44 7.43 -8.40
CA VAL A 56 7.44 7.34 -6.94
C VAL A 56 8.62 8.07 -6.31
N CYS A 57 9.81 8.00 -6.91
CA CYS A 57 10.96 8.81 -6.49
C CYS A 57 10.67 10.31 -6.61
N GLN A 58 10.03 10.75 -7.69
CA GLN A 58 9.64 12.15 -7.87
C GLN A 58 8.66 12.60 -6.77
N GLN A 59 7.68 11.78 -6.43
CA GLN A 59 6.75 12.08 -5.33
C GLN A 59 7.49 12.22 -3.99
N ALA A 60 8.46 11.35 -3.70
CA ALA A 60 9.28 11.47 -2.50
C ALA A 60 10.06 12.80 -2.47
N GLN A 61 10.67 13.18 -3.60
CA GLN A 61 11.41 14.44 -3.74
C GLN A 61 10.49 15.65 -3.52
N ASN A 62 9.32 15.69 -4.18
CA ASN A 62 8.36 16.78 -4.07
C ASN A 62 7.87 16.99 -2.62
N LEU A 63 7.77 15.91 -1.85
CA LEU A 63 7.34 15.93 -0.45
C LEU A 63 8.49 16.08 0.55
N ASN A 64 9.74 16.19 0.07
CA ASN A 64 10.96 16.20 0.88
C ASN A 64 11.05 15.00 1.83
N LEU A 65 10.81 13.80 1.31
CA LEU A 65 10.83 12.54 2.05
C LEU A 65 12.01 11.66 1.64
N SER A 66 12.61 10.99 2.62
CA SER A 66 13.55 9.90 2.36
C SER A 66 12.83 8.73 1.70
N VAL A 67 13.48 8.10 0.72
CA VAL A 67 12.93 7.00 -0.06
C VAL A 67 13.91 5.83 -0.12
N THR A 68 13.38 4.62 0.01
CA THR A 68 14.09 3.37 -0.31
C THR A 68 13.35 2.66 -1.44
N VAL A 69 14.02 2.51 -2.58
CA VAL A 69 13.53 1.72 -3.70
C VAL A 69 14.32 0.43 -3.80
N ARG A 70 13.64 -0.68 -4.05
CA ARG A 70 14.29 -1.93 -4.43
C ARG A 70 13.60 -2.52 -5.63
N GLU A 71 14.40 -3.11 -6.51
CA GLU A 71 13.93 -3.92 -7.62
C GLU A 71 14.25 -5.38 -7.36
N ILE A 72 13.27 -6.25 -7.62
CA ILE A 72 13.44 -7.70 -7.58
C ILE A 72 12.91 -8.28 -8.88
N SER A 73 13.57 -9.32 -9.39
CA SER A 73 13.06 -10.13 -10.49
C SER A 73 12.47 -11.41 -9.92
N LEU A 74 11.17 -11.61 -10.11
CA LEU A 74 10.47 -12.82 -9.70
C LEU A 74 10.24 -13.71 -10.94
N PRO A 75 10.99 -14.83 -11.10
CA PRO A 75 10.94 -15.66 -12.30
C PRO A 75 9.58 -16.37 -12.51
N SER A 76 8.77 -16.51 -11.46
CA SER A 76 7.38 -16.98 -11.51
C SER A 76 6.56 -16.28 -10.42
N ALA A 77 6.16 -15.03 -10.68
CA ALA A 77 5.41 -14.26 -9.70
C ALA A 77 3.95 -14.70 -9.61
N SER A 78 3.67 -15.57 -8.64
CA SER A 78 2.32 -15.67 -8.09
C SER A 78 2.03 -14.44 -7.22
N GLU A 79 0.75 -14.10 -7.04
CA GLU A 79 0.35 -13.03 -6.10
C GLU A 79 0.90 -13.29 -4.68
N ALA A 80 0.95 -14.56 -4.27
CA ALA A 80 1.48 -14.97 -2.98
C ALA A 80 2.98 -14.68 -2.84
N SER A 81 3.79 -15.02 -3.86
CA SER A 81 5.25 -14.78 -3.83
C SER A 81 5.58 -13.29 -3.91
N ALA A 82 4.87 -12.53 -4.76
CA ALA A 82 5.01 -11.07 -4.83
C ALA A 82 4.62 -10.39 -3.50
N ARG A 83 3.54 -10.87 -2.87
CA ARG A 83 3.12 -10.40 -1.54
C ARG A 83 4.18 -10.73 -0.49
N GLN A 84 4.68 -11.95 -0.43
CA GLN A 84 5.71 -12.35 0.53
C GLN A 84 6.97 -11.48 0.39
N ALA A 85 7.47 -11.32 -0.84
CA ALA A 85 8.64 -10.49 -1.11
C ALA A 85 8.41 -9.02 -0.68
N ARG A 86 7.21 -8.49 -0.89
CA ARG A 86 6.82 -7.14 -0.43
C ARG A 86 6.90 -7.01 1.09
N TYR A 87 6.34 -7.94 1.85
CA TYR A 87 6.39 -7.87 3.31
C TYR A 87 7.82 -8.01 3.83
N GLN A 88 8.62 -8.93 3.27
CA GLN A 88 10.03 -9.09 3.64
C GLN A 88 10.83 -7.81 3.38
N PHE A 89 10.67 -7.19 2.22
CA PHE A 89 11.29 -5.91 1.89
C PHE A 89 10.90 -4.81 2.89
N LEU A 90 9.60 -4.64 3.15
CA LEU A 90 9.11 -3.59 4.05
C LEU A 90 9.62 -3.78 5.48
N GLU A 91 9.67 -5.03 5.96
CA GLU A 91 10.22 -5.34 7.28
C GLU A 91 11.72 -5.03 7.36
N GLN A 92 12.49 -5.41 6.34
CA GLN A 92 13.93 -5.11 6.28
C GLN A 92 14.19 -3.60 6.31
N VAL A 93 13.48 -2.83 5.47
CA VAL A 93 13.64 -1.37 5.45
C VAL A 93 13.19 -0.76 6.78
N SER A 94 12.06 -1.21 7.33
CA SER A 94 11.57 -0.74 8.63
C SER A 94 12.60 -0.95 9.73
N ASN A 95 13.29 -2.09 9.75
CA ASN A 95 14.33 -2.36 10.73
C ASN A 95 15.58 -1.49 10.50
N GLN A 96 15.98 -1.29 9.24
CA GLN A 96 17.16 -0.47 8.88
C GLN A 96 17.00 1.00 9.29
N ILE A 97 15.81 1.57 9.15
CA ILE A 97 15.56 2.98 9.47
C ILE A 97 15.00 3.21 10.88
N GLY A 98 14.76 2.13 11.64
CA GLY A 98 14.13 2.20 12.96
C GLY A 98 12.66 2.65 12.93
N ALA A 99 11.91 2.30 11.89
CA ALA A 99 10.48 2.60 11.79
C ALA A 99 9.65 1.68 12.68
N SER A 100 8.81 2.25 13.54
CA SER A 100 7.92 1.50 14.43
C SER A 100 6.61 1.09 13.74
N LYS A 101 6.26 1.73 12.63
CA LYS A 101 5.04 1.44 11.85
C LYS A 101 5.33 1.24 10.38
N ILE A 102 4.55 0.36 9.76
CA ILE A 102 4.49 0.16 8.30
C ILE A 102 3.06 0.44 7.83
N ALA A 103 2.87 1.51 7.06
CA ALA A 103 1.58 1.90 6.51
C ALA A 103 1.33 1.26 5.14
N LEU A 104 0.15 0.66 4.98
CA LEU A 104 -0.29 -0.02 3.76
C LEU A 104 -1.59 0.62 3.25
N GLY A 105 -1.67 0.87 1.94
CA GLY A 105 -2.81 1.53 1.29
C GLY A 105 -4.00 0.61 1.04
N HIS A 106 -4.43 -0.17 2.03
CA HIS A 106 -5.65 -0.97 1.90
C HIS A 106 -6.88 -0.13 2.24
N HIS A 107 -7.94 -0.29 1.46
CA HIS A 107 -9.18 0.51 1.56
C HIS A 107 -10.44 -0.33 1.83
N LEU A 108 -11.63 0.28 1.78
CA LEU A 108 -12.89 -0.37 2.15
C LEU A 108 -13.24 -1.54 1.21
N GLU A 109 -13.00 -1.41 -0.08
CA GLU A 109 -13.29 -2.45 -1.06
C GLU A 109 -12.30 -3.62 -0.92
N ASP A 110 -11.02 -3.38 -0.58
CA ASP A 110 -10.07 -4.44 -0.18
C ASP A 110 -10.60 -5.24 1.01
N GLN A 111 -11.24 -4.55 1.95
CA GLN A 111 -11.85 -5.16 3.12
C GLN A 111 -13.02 -6.05 2.71
N ALA A 112 -13.92 -5.54 1.86
CA ALA A 112 -15.05 -6.30 1.33
C ALA A 112 -14.59 -7.54 0.55
N GLU A 113 -13.62 -7.41 -0.36
CA GLU A 113 -13.01 -8.52 -1.08
C GLU A 113 -12.45 -9.58 -0.14
N THR A 114 -11.75 -9.16 0.92
CA THR A 114 -11.16 -10.08 1.90
C THR A 114 -12.24 -10.86 2.65
N VAL A 115 -13.31 -10.19 3.06
CA VAL A 115 -14.44 -10.83 3.76
C VAL A 115 -15.15 -11.81 2.82
N LEU A 116 -15.43 -11.41 1.58
CA LEU A 116 -16.07 -12.27 0.58
C LEU A 116 -15.23 -13.51 0.24
N MET A 117 -13.91 -13.34 0.04
CA MET A 117 -13.00 -14.48 -0.16
C MET A 117 -13.00 -15.45 1.02
N ARG A 118 -13.06 -14.95 2.26
CA ARG A 118 -13.13 -15.80 3.45
C ARG A 118 -14.47 -16.51 3.56
N LEU A 119 -15.57 -15.83 3.25
CA LEU A 119 -16.90 -16.43 3.19
C LEU A 119 -16.94 -17.59 2.20
N PHE A 120 -16.46 -17.39 0.97
CA PHE A 120 -16.44 -18.45 -0.06
C PHE A 120 -15.54 -19.65 0.29
N ARG A 121 -14.55 -19.47 1.17
CA ARG A 121 -13.68 -20.56 1.66
C ARG A 121 -14.27 -21.33 2.85
N GLY A 122 -15.51 -21.06 3.24
CA GLY A 122 -16.19 -21.76 4.33
C GLY A 122 -15.72 -21.33 5.72
N SER A 123 -15.28 -20.08 5.87
CA SER A 123 -14.83 -19.59 7.17
C SER A 123 -16.03 -19.38 8.11
N GLY A 124 -15.96 -19.89 9.34
CA GLY A 124 -16.97 -19.61 10.39
C GLY A 124 -17.03 -18.12 10.77
N THR A 125 -17.89 -17.75 11.73
CA THR A 125 -18.12 -16.35 12.14
C THR A 125 -16.84 -15.58 12.52
N THR A 126 -15.84 -16.25 13.08
CA THR A 126 -14.50 -15.67 13.37
C THR A 126 -13.70 -15.34 12.11
N GLY A 127 -13.92 -16.06 11.01
CA GLY A 127 -13.26 -15.83 9.73
C GLY A 127 -13.92 -14.73 8.87
N LEU A 128 -15.08 -14.21 9.28
CA LEU A 128 -15.66 -13.00 8.70
C LEU A 128 -15.02 -11.72 9.24
N GLN A 129 -14.16 -11.82 10.26
CA GLN A 129 -13.33 -10.69 10.65
C GLN A 129 -12.51 -10.29 9.42
N GLY A 130 -12.64 -9.07 8.92
CA GLY A 130 -11.86 -8.61 7.77
C GLY A 130 -10.39 -8.35 8.13
N MET A 131 -9.72 -7.45 7.42
CA MET A 131 -8.42 -6.94 7.85
C MET A 131 -8.57 -6.10 9.12
N LEU A 132 -7.57 -6.18 10.01
CA LEU A 132 -7.45 -5.31 11.18
C LEU A 132 -6.87 -3.96 10.76
N LYS A 133 -7.32 -2.86 11.39
CA LYS A 133 -6.69 -1.54 11.21
C LYS A 133 -5.21 -1.59 11.60
N VAL A 134 -4.88 -2.24 12.72
CA VAL A 134 -3.51 -2.48 13.20
C VAL A 134 -3.28 -3.98 13.30
N ARG A 135 -2.21 -4.51 12.69
CA ARG A 135 -1.77 -5.91 12.83
C ARG A 135 -0.39 -5.94 13.50
N GLU A 136 -0.24 -6.81 14.52
CA GLU A 136 1.02 -7.02 15.26
C GLU A 136 1.61 -5.73 15.85
N GLY A 137 0.78 -4.72 16.11
CA GLY A 137 1.24 -3.40 16.58
C GLY A 137 2.09 -2.61 15.58
N LYS A 138 2.45 -3.17 14.42
CA LYS A 138 3.41 -2.60 13.45
C LYS A 138 2.76 -2.22 12.12
N PHE A 139 1.93 -3.09 11.55
CA PHE A 139 1.29 -2.84 10.25
C PHE A 139 0.00 -2.05 10.44
N ILE A 140 -0.09 -0.89 9.80
CA ILE A 140 -1.24 0.01 9.90
C ILE A 140 -1.91 0.18 8.53
N ARG A 141 -3.24 0.27 8.53
CA ARG A 141 -4.07 0.51 7.34
C ARG A 141 -4.94 1.77 7.55
N PRO A 142 -4.39 2.98 7.38
CA PRO A 142 -5.13 4.21 7.67
C PRO A 142 -6.37 4.41 6.81
N LEU A 143 -6.34 3.96 5.55
CA LEU A 143 -7.43 4.11 4.58
C LEU A 143 -8.48 3.00 4.65
N LEU A 144 -8.44 2.09 5.63
CA LEU A 144 -9.29 0.89 5.63
C LEU A 144 -10.80 1.16 5.67
N THR A 145 -11.19 2.38 6.05
CA THR A 145 -12.59 2.84 6.07
C THR A 145 -12.90 3.83 4.95
N SER A 146 -11.93 4.17 4.11
CA SER A 146 -12.11 5.03 2.94
C SER A 146 -12.55 4.19 1.76
N SER A 147 -13.54 4.68 1.04
CA SER A 147 -14.00 4.14 -0.23
C SER A 147 -13.03 4.47 -1.36
N ARG A 148 -13.15 3.73 -2.46
CA ARG A 148 -12.41 4.01 -3.68
C ARG A 148 -12.74 5.38 -4.25
N THR A 149 -14.01 5.80 -4.18
CA THR A 149 -14.44 7.13 -4.66
C THR A 149 -13.75 8.24 -3.88
N GLU A 150 -13.69 8.16 -2.54
CA GLU A 150 -12.97 9.15 -1.73
C GLU A 150 -11.46 9.18 -2.05
N ILE A 151 -10.86 8.02 -2.32
CA ILE A 151 -9.45 7.93 -2.74
C ILE A 151 -9.25 8.62 -4.10
N GLU A 152 -10.10 8.33 -5.07
CA GLU A 152 -10.03 8.91 -6.42
C GLU A 152 -10.23 10.44 -6.36
N GLU A 153 -11.26 10.91 -5.66
CA GLU A 153 -11.52 12.34 -5.42
C GLU A 153 -10.32 13.04 -4.77
N PHE A 154 -9.73 12.43 -3.74
CA PHE A 154 -8.55 12.98 -3.08
C PHE A 154 -7.34 13.05 -4.01
N THR A 155 -7.07 11.98 -4.79
CA THR A 155 -5.96 11.99 -5.75
C THR A 155 -6.16 13.01 -6.86
N ASN A 156 -7.40 13.19 -7.33
CA ASN A 156 -7.75 14.19 -8.33
C ASN A 156 -7.62 15.62 -7.79
N SER A 157 -8.00 15.86 -6.53
CA SER A 157 -7.86 17.18 -5.90
C SER A 157 -6.41 17.64 -5.74
N LEU A 158 -5.46 16.71 -5.84
CA LEU A 158 -4.02 16.95 -5.74
C LEU A 158 -3.33 16.88 -7.11
N ASP A 159 -4.10 16.80 -8.21
CA ASP A 159 -3.61 16.66 -9.59
C ASP A 159 -2.59 15.52 -9.75
N LEU A 160 -2.79 14.43 -8.99
CA LEU A 160 -1.91 13.27 -9.07
C LEU A 160 -2.22 12.48 -10.34
N THR A 161 -1.18 11.84 -10.87
CA THR A 161 -1.23 10.98 -12.05
C THR A 161 -0.79 9.58 -11.66
N PRO A 162 -1.64 8.80 -10.96
CA PRO A 162 -1.29 7.47 -10.51
C PRO A 162 -0.89 6.55 -11.68
N CYS A 163 0.10 5.70 -11.43
CA CYS A 163 0.42 4.61 -12.34
C CYS A 163 -0.75 3.62 -12.35
N LEU A 164 -1.54 3.64 -13.42
CA LEU A 164 -2.64 2.68 -13.61
C LEU A 164 -2.05 1.30 -13.86
N ASP A 165 -2.37 0.37 -12.97
CA ASP A 165 -1.98 -1.02 -13.08
C ASP A 165 -2.92 -1.75 -14.04
N GLU A 166 -2.42 -2.13 -15.22
CA GLU A 166 -3.17 -2.98 -16.16
C GLU A 166 -3.51 -4.37 -15.56
N SER A 167 -2.79 -4.84 -14.52
CA SER A 167 -3.12 -6.10 -13.84
C SER A 167 -4.35 -6.02 -12.92
N ASN A 168 -4.82 -4.80 -12.59
CA ASN A 168 -6.15 -4.63 -11.96
C ASN A 168 -7.30 -4.98 -12.93
N MET A 169 -7.02 -5.07 -14.24
CA MET A 169 -7.99 -5.48 -15.27
C MET A 169 -7.94 -6.98 -15.57
N ASP A 170 -6.99 -7.72 -14.97
CA ASP A 170 -6.86 -9.16 -15.22
C ASP A 170 -7.91 -9.95 -14.42
N ARG A 171 -9.01 -10.31 -15.10
CA ARG A 171 -10.15 -11.04 -14.54
C ARG A 171 -9.83 -12.50 -14.16
N SER A 172 -8.62 -12.98 -14.39
CA SER A 172 -8.19 -14.32 -13.95
C SER A 172 -8.09 -14.44 -12.42
N TYR A 173 -7.88 -13.32 -11.72
CA TYR A 173 -7.77 -13.29 -10.27
C TYR A 173 -9.13 -13.23 -9.58
N LEU A 174 -9.33 -14.09 -8.58
CA LEU A 174 -10.58 -14.19 -7.81
C LEU A 174 -10.98 -12.85 -7.15
N ARG A 175 -10.00 -12.02 -6.80
CA ARG A 175 -10.19 -10.64 -6.33
C ARG A 175 -10.79 -9.71 -7.39
N ASN A 176 -10.25 -9.73 -8.60
CA ASN A 176 -10.75 -8.92 -9.71
C ASN A 176 -12.14 -9.36 -10.16
N ARG A 177 -12.53 -10.62 -9.92
CA ARG A 177 -13.88 -11.14 -10.17
C ARG A 177 -14.92 -10.69 -9.12
N ILE A 178 -14.47 -10.27 -7.93
CA ILE A 178 -15.35 -9.80 -6.85
C ILE A 178 -15.61 -8.29 -6.93
N ARG A 179 -14.79 -7.53 -7.68
CA ARG A 179 -14.88 -6.08 -7.90
C ARG A 179 -16.05 -5.59 -8.79
N ILE A 180 -17.05 -6.44 -9.06
CA ILE A 180 -18.20 -6.09 -9.93
C ILE A 180 -19.13 -5.10 -9.23
#